data_AF-K1YNU5-F1
#
_entry.id   AF-K1YNU5-F1
#
_cell.length_a   1.000
_cell.length_b   1.000
_cell.length_c   1.000
_cell.angle_alpha   90.00
_cell.angle_beta   90.00
_cell.angle_gamma   90.00
#
_symmetry.space_group_name_H-M   'P 1'
#
loop_
_entity.id
_entity.type
_entity.pdbx_description
1 polymer ?
#
loop_
_entity_poly.entity_id
_entity_poly.type
_entity_poly.pdbx_seq_one_letter_code
_entity_poly.pdbx_strand_id
1 'polypeptide(L)'
;MKVGQNVRLGAWFLIGLNLLMAMGSIWVFVRMAPAIEIIILQNERSLQACEEMLLSLALINSNGPATEQLQASFNDALTRAEKNVTEKEEPLALQSIRLHYSQAFAGDFEARSKTVTAITRLGKINRTAMEIADRKARQLGNGGAWGVVFMASTVFLVGMLFMRSLERNLVTPLAEIHSVISALKRGNTRRRCTGTDLAKDVAVVFNELNDFLDKNIVSSTFSTKNNQQ
;
A
#
# COMPACT_ATOMS: atom_id res chain seq x y z
N MET A 1 -23.95 -31.76 -5.89
CA MET A 1 -22.65 -31.90 -5.19
C MET A 1 -22.32 -30.59 -4.48
N LYS A 2 -22.70 -30.45 -3.19
CA LYS A 2 -22.56 -29.20 -2.43
C LYS A 2 -21.11 -28.92 -2.01
N VAL A 3 -20.27 -29.95 -1.80
CA VAL A 3 -18.83 -29.81 -1.55
C VAL A 3 -18.09 -29.07 -2.66
N GLY A 4 -18.31 -29.45 -3.92
CA GLY A 4 -17.67 -28.80 -5.07
C GLY A 4 -18.09 -27.32 -5.22
N GLN A 5 -19.34 -27.00 -4.89
CA GLN A 5 -19.83 -25.62 -4.84
C GLN A 5 -19.16 -24.81 -3.71
N ASN A 6 -19.03 -25.38 -2.51
CA ASN A 6 -18.41 -24.70 -1.37
C ASN A 6 -16.92 -24.42 -1.61
N VAL A 7 -16.21 -25.36 -2.22
CA VAL A 7 -14.79 -25.20 -2.57
C VAL A 7 -14.61 -24.16 -3.68
N ARG A 8 -15.46 -24.20 -4.71
CA ARG A 8 -15.46 -23.19 -5.78
C ARG A 8 -15.79 -21.80 -5.25
N LEU A 9 -16.73 -21.69 -4.32
CA LEU A 9 -17.08 -20.43 -3.65
C LEU A 9 -15.90 -19.89 -2.84
N GLY A 10 -15.23 -20.73 -2.05
CA GLY A 10 -14.05 -20.35 -1.28
C GLY A 10 -12.87 -19.92 -2.15
N ALA A 11 -12.64 -20.59 -3.28
CA ALA A 11 -11.62 -20.21 -4.25
C ALA A 11 -11.93 -18.84 -4.89
N TRP A 12 -13.17 -18.61 -5.34
CA TRP A 12 -13.58 -17.31 -5.86
C TRP A 12 -13.50 -16.20 -4.82
N PHE A 13 -13.85 -16.50 -3.57
CA PHE A 13 -13.71 -15.57 -2.46
C PHE A 13 -12.24 -15.17 -2.23
N LEU A 14 -11.31 -16.14 -2.23
CA LEU A 14 -9.88 -15.87 -2.11
C LEU A 14 -9.34 -15.03 -3.26
N ILE A 15 -9.75 -15.32 -4.49
CA ILE A 15 -9.34 -14.54 -5.67
C ILE A 15 -9.85 -13.10 -5.54
N GLY A 16 -11.13 -12.92 -5.19
CA GLY A 16 -11.71 -11.59 -4.97
C GLY A 16 -11.02 -10.82 -3.85
N LEU A 17 -10.70 -11.49 -2.74
CA LEU A 17 -9.99 -10.90 -1.61
C LEU A 17 -8.56 -10.45 -1.99
N ASN A 18 -7.84 -11.24 -2.78
CA ASN A 18 -6.52 -10.87 -3.30
C ASN A 18 -6.59 -9.69 -4.27
N LEU A 19 -7.59 -9.66 -5.15
CA LEU A 19 -7.79 -8.55 -6.07
C LEU A 19 -8.10 -7.24 -5.30
N LEU A 20 -8.96 -7.31 -4.30
CA LEU A 20 -9.24 -6.18 -3.41
C LEU A 20 -7.99 -5.72 -2.65
N MET A 21 -7.14 -6.65 -2.21
CA MET A 21 -5.86 -6.31 -1.58
C MET A 21 -4.93 -5.60 -2.56
N ALA A 22 -4.79 -6.08 -3.79
CA ALA A 22 -3.96 -5.45 -4.80
C ALA A 22 -4.45 -4.03 -5.12
N MET A 23 -5.75 -3.86 -5.34
CA MET A 23 -6.36 -2.55 -5.57
C MET A 23 -6.21 -1.62 -4.37
N GLY A 24 -6.45 -2.11 -3.15
CA GLY A 24 -6.31 -1.35 -1.92
C GLY A 24 -4.87 -0.90 -1.68
N SER A 25 -3.90 -1.77 -1.96
CA SER A 25 -2.47 -1.45 -1.86
C SER A 25 -2.08 -0.36 -2.85
N ILE A 26 -2.46 -0.50 -4.12
CA ILE A 26 -2.20 0.52 -5.15
C ILE A 26 -2.87 1.84 -4.77
N TRP A 27 -4.11 1.82 -4.28
CA TRP A 27 -4.84 3.01 -3.87
C TRP A 27 -4.15 3.76 -2.72
N VAL A 28 -3.65 3.02 -1.72
CA VAL A 28 -2.85 3.58 -0.62
C VAL A 28 -1.58 4.24 -1.16
N PHE A 29 -0.86 3.60 -2.08
CA PHE A 29 0.34 4.17 -2.71
C PHE A 29 0.04 5.44 -3.51
N VAL A 30 -1.04 5.44 -4.31
CA VAL A 30 -1.43 6.59 -5.14
C VAL A 30 -1.84 7.80 -4.28
N ARG A 31 -2.47 7.57 -3.12
CA ARG A 31 -2.92 8.66 -2.24
C ARG A 31 -1.78 9.35 -1.47
N MET A 32 -0.57 8.79 -1.46
CA MET A 32 0.61 9.41 -0.82
C MET A 32 1.25 10.52 -1.66
N ALA A 33 1.12 10.48 -2.99
CA ALA A 33 1.95 11.31 -3.88
C ALA A 33 1.54 12.79 -4.01
N PRO A 34 0.27 13.14 -4.30
CA PRO A 34 0.02 14.42 -4.98
C PRO A 34 -0.07 15.65 -4.08
N ALA A 35 -0.41 15.52 -2.80
CA ALA A 35 -0.63 16.69 -1.94
C ALA A 35 0.65 17.25 -1.31
N ILE A 36 1.70 16.42 -1.17
CA ILE A 36 2.97 16.83 -0.55
C ILE A 36 3.96 17.30 -1.62
N GLU A 37 3.98 16.65 -2.78
CA GLU A 37 4.88 17.00 -3.88
C GLU A 37 4.70 18.44 -4.35
N ILE A 38 3.45 18.92 -4.42
CA ILE A 38 3.14 20.30 -4.81
C ILE A 38 3.65 21.30 -3.76
N ILE A 39 3.49 21.00 -2.46
CA ILE A 39 3.97 21.88 -1.37
C ILE A 39 5.50 21.93 -1.36
N ILE A 40 6.16 20.78 -1.55
CA ILE A 40 7.63 20.70 -1.60
C ILE A 40 8.17 21.49 -2.80
N LEU A 41 7.59 21.30 -3.99
CA LEU A 41 8.07 21.95 -5.21
C LEU A 41 7.87 23.47 -5.19
N GLN A 42 6.73 23.94 -4.65
CA GLN A 42 6.49 25.38 -4.51
C GLN A 42 7.44 25.99 -3.47
N ASN A 43 7.66 25.34 -2.33
CA ASN A 43 8.53 25.88 -1.29
C ASN A 43 10.01 25.82 -1.68
N GLU A 44 10.43 24.85 -2.50
CA GLU A 44 11.76 24.79 -3.12
C GLU A 44 12.01 26.00 -4.02
N ARG A 45 11.03 26.37 -4.87
CA ARG A 45 11.12 27.57 -5.71
C ARG A 45 11.23 28.86 -4.88
N SER A 46 10.51 28.95 -3.77
CA SER A 46 10.63 30.09 -2.84
C SER A 46 11.99 30.15 -2.16
N LEU A 47 12.58 29.00 -1.81
CA LEU A 47 13.93 28.93 -1.24
C LEU A 47 15.01 29.32 -2.25
N GLN A 48 14.90 28.83 -3.50
CA GLN A 48 15.80 29.21 -4.59
C GLN A 48 15.75 30.74 -4.82
N ALA A 49 14.55 31.34 -4.82
CA ALA A 49 14.44 32.79 -4.91
C ALA A 49 15.12 33.51 -3.74
N CYS A 50 15.05 32.98 -2.52
CA CYS A 50 15.79 33.52 -1.38
C CYS A 50 17.30 33.45 -1.56
N GLU A 51 17.81 32.33 -2.07
CA GLU A 51 19.25 32.14 -2.36
C GLU A 51 19.74 33.11 -3.43
N GLU A 52 18.99 33.27 -4.53
CA GLU A 52 19.33 34.22 -5.60
C GLU A 52 19.32 35.67 -5.10
N MET A 53 18.36 36.03 -4.25
CA MET A 53 18.32 37.35 -3.60
C MET A 53 19.54 37.58 -2.69
N LEU A 54 19.91 36.61 -1.86
CA LEU A 54 21.09 36.70 -0.99
C LEU A 54 22.39 36.76 -1.80
N LEU A 55 22.51 35.96 -2.85
CA LEU A 55 23.66 35.94 -3.75
C LEU A 55 23.82 37.30 -4.44
N SER A 56 22.71 37.86 -4.93
CA SER A 56 22.70 39.19 -5.54
C SER A 56 23.18 40.24 -4.55
N LEU A 57 22.71 40.21 -3.30
CA LEU A 57 23.17 41.12 -2.23
C LEU A 57 24.63 40.88 -1.79
N ALA A 58 25.13 39.65 -1.90
CA ALA A 58 26.49 39.29 -1.53
C ALA A 58 27.52 39.75 -2.56
N LEU A 59 27.15 39.74 -3.85
CA LEU A 59 28.01 40.12 -4.97
C LEU A 59 28.01 41.63 -5.27
N ILE A 60 27.17 42.42 -4.60
CA ILE A 60 27.19 43.89 -4.73
C ILE A 60 28.58 44.40 -4.35
N ASN A 61 29.24 45.04 -5.31
CA ASN A 61 30.45 45.82 -5.11
C ASN A 61 30.21 47.23 -5.64
N SER A 62 30.48 48.24 -4.80
CA SER A 62 29.80 49.55 -4.83
C SER A 62 29.96 50.43 -6.07
N ASN A 63 30.64 50.02 -7.15
CA ASN A 63 30.90 50.88 -8.32
C ASN A 63 31.04 50.16 -9.67
N GLY A 64 30.47 48.95 -9.83
CA GLY A 64 30.58 48.19 -11.09
C GLY A 64 29.31 48.26 -11.97
N PRO A 65 29.41 48.23 -13.31
CA PRO A 65 28.27 48.04 -14.22
C PRO A 65 27.50 46.73 -13.96
N ALA A 66 28.10 45.79 -13.21
CA ALA A 66 27.45 44.58 -12.72
C ALA A 66 26.31 44.83 -11.70
N THR A 67 26.24 46.02 -11.09
CA THR A 67 25.25 46.32 -10.03
C THR A 67 23.83 46.39 -10.57
N GLU A 68 23.63 46.96 -11.76
CA GLU A 68 22.32 47.00 -12.42
C GLU A 68 21.81 45.60 -12.77
N GLN A 69 22.70 44.73 -13.23
CA GLN A 69 22.37 43.34 -13.55
C GLN A 69 22.02 42.54 -12.30
N LEU A 70 22.76 42.73 -11.19
CA LEU A 70 22.45 42.12 -9.90
C LEU A 70 21.12 42.62 -9.33
N GLN A 71 20.80 43.90 -9.51
CA GLN A 71 19.53 44.47 -9.07
C GLN A 71 18.35 43.93 -9.87
N ALA A 72 18.51 43.78 -11.19
CA ALA A 72 17.51 43.14 -12.04
C ALA A 72 17.29 41.67 -11.63
N SER A 73 18.37 40.91 -11.44
CA SER A 73 18.30 39.52 -10.98
C SER A 73 17.61 39.39 -9.62
N PHE A 74 17.93 40.28 -8.67
CA PHE A 74 17.26 40.35 -7.38
C PHE A 74 15.76 40.62 -7.54
N ASN A 75 15.39 41.59 -8.36
CA ASN A 75 14.00 41.96 -8.58
C ASN A 75 13.20 40.83 -9.26
N ASP A 76 13.82 40.10 -10.18
CA ASP A 76 13.23 38.92 -10.79
C ASP A 76 13.01 37.81 -9.76
N ALA A 77 14.00 37.53 -8.91
CA ALA A 77 13.88 36.55 -7.83
C ALA A 77 12.77 36.95 -6.83
N LEU A 78 12.71 38.22 -6.41
CA LEU A 78 11.65 38.75 -5.55
C LEU A 78 10.27 38.61 -6.21
N THR A 79 10.14 38.97 -7.48
CA THR A 79 8.87 38.86 -8.22
C THR A 79 8.41 37.40 -8.34
N ARG A 80 9.34 36.45 -8.51
CA ARG A 80 9.01 35.02 -8.50
C ARG A 80 8.52 34.57 -7.13
N ALA A 81 9.16 35.01 -6.05
CA ALA A 81 8.72 34.71 -4.69
C ALA A 81 7.33 35.30 -4.38
N GLU A 82 7.06 36.54 -4.81
CA GLU A 82 5.74 37.19 -4.65
C GLU A 82 4.61 36.49 -5.41
N LYS A 83 4.92 35.89 -6.58
CA LYS A 83 3.95 35.12 -7.36
C LYS A 83 3.73 33.70 -6.82
N ASN A 84 4.54 33.26 -5.87
CA ASN A 84 4.56 31.90 -5.34
C ASN A 84 4.36 31.90 -3.82
N VAL A 85 3.40 32.70 -3.34
CA VAL A 85 3.03 32.72 -1.92
C VAL A 85 2.22 31.46 -1.58
N THR A 86 2.77 30.64 -0.70
CA THR A 86 2.16 29.39 -0.21
C THR A 86 1.72 29.50 1.25
N GLU A 87 2.41 30.31 2.05
CA GLU A 87 2.18 30.42 3.49
C GLU A 87 1.67 31.80 3.90
N LYS A 88 0.79 31.83 4.92
CA LYS A 88 0.11 33.06 5.37
C LYS A 88 1.06 34.15 5.88
N GLU A 89 2.24 33.76 6.35
CA GLU A 89 3.23 34.68 6.94
C GLU A 89 4.20 35.27 5.91
N GLU A 90 4.26 34.74 4.69
CA GLU A 90 5.20 35.18 3.65
C GLU A 90 4.97 36.62 3.16
N PRO A 91 3.73 37.11 2.99
CA PRO A 91 3.51 38.47 2.49
C PRO A 91 4.18 39.55 3.34
N LEU A 92 4.24 39.36 4.67
CA LEU A 92 4.91 40.29 5.57
C LEU A 92 6.43 40.32 5.36
N ALA A 93 7.04 39.15 5.15
CA ALA A 93 8.46 39.06 4.85
C ALA A 93 8.77 39.67 3.47
N LEU A 94 7.98 39.33 2.45
CA LEU A 94 8.13 39.85 1.08
C LEU A 94 7.97 41.38 1.03
N GLN A 95 6.98 41.93 1.74
CA GLN A 95 6.81 43.38 1.84
C GLN A 95 8.03 44.06 2.48
N SER A 96 8.60 43.45 3.52
CA SER A 96 9.81 43.97 4.17
C SER A 96 11.02 43.95 3.22
N ILE A 97 11.16 42.90 2.39
CA ILE A 97 12.19 42.82 1.35
C ILE A 97 12.00 43.96 0.32
N ARG A 98 10.78 44.11 -0.20
CA ARG A 98 10.44 45.12 -1.21
C ARG A 98 10.67 46.55 -0.71
N LEU A 99 10.43 46.82 0.57
CA LEU A 99 10.61 48.17 1.12
C LEU A 99 12.09 48.57 1.21
N HIS A 100 12.99 47.63 1.53
CA HIS A 100 14.37 47.97 1.91
C HIS A 100 15.41 47.62 0.83
N TYR A 101 15.11 46.74 -0.14
CA TYR A 101 16.15 46.25 -1.06
C TYR A 101 16.76 47.36 -1.92
N SER A 102 16.00 48.36 -2.38
CA SER A 102 16.54 49.45 -3.20
C SER A 102 17.61 50.26 -2.47
N GLN A 103 17.40 50.54 -1.18
CA GLN A 103 18.37 51.20 -0.31
C GLN A 103 19.57 50.29 -0.01
N ALA A 104 19.35 48.98 0.12
CA ALA A 104 20.43 48.00 0.27
C ALA A 104 21.38 48.00 -0.95
N PHE A 105 20.84 48.13 -2.17
CA PHE A 105 21.63 48.26 -3.40
C PHE A 105 22.32 49.63 -3.53
N ALA A 106 21.77 50.68 -2.90
CA ALA A 106 22.39 52.00 -2.81
C ALA A 106 23.55 52.08 -1.78
N GLY A 107 23.85 50.98 -1.07
CA GLY A 107 24.94 50.91 -0.11
C GLY A 107 24.55 51.20 1.35
N ASP A 108 23.26 51.35 1.64
CA ASP A 108 22.78 51.53 3.02
C ASP A 108 22.92 50.20 3.81
N PHE A 109 23.75 50.23 4.85
CA PHE A 109 24.02 49.09 5.72
C PHE A 109 22.78 48.65 6.52
N GLU A 110 21.99 49.59 7.05
CA GLU A 110 20.80 49.29 7.82
C GLU A 110 19.74 48.65 6.92
N ALA A 111 19.53 49.22 5.73
CA ALA A 111 18.62 48.65 4.74
C ALA A 111 19.07 47.24 4.32
N ARG A 112 20.37 47.03 4.07
CA ARG A 112 20.94 45.71 3.75
C ARG A 112 20.68 44.69 4.85
N SER A 113 20.91 45.07 6.11
CA SER A 113 20.64 44.22 7.27
C SER A 113 19.15 43.84 7.38
N LYS A 114 18.25 44.81 7.19
CA LYS A 114 16.80 44.58 7.16
C LYS A 114 16.38 43.65 6.02
N THR A 115 16.91 43.86 4.81
CA THR A 115 16.63 42.99 3.66
C THR A 115 17.12 41.57 3.89
N VAL A 116 18.35 41.37 4.37
CA VAL A 116 18.90 40.03 4.68
C VAL A 116 18.07 39.33 5.77
N THR A 117 17.69 40.06 6.82
CA THR A 117 16.84 39.53 7.90
C THR A 117 15.47 39.12 7.37
N ALA A 118 14.89 39.90 6.46
CA ALA A 118 13.60 39.57 5.85
C ALA A 118 13.69 38.35 4.92
N ILE A 119 14.75 38.24 4.10
CA ILE A 119 14.97 37.07 3.22
C ILE A 119 15.19 35.80 4.05
N THR A 120 16.02 35.86 5.10
CA THR A 120 16.26 34.71 5.98
C THR A 120 14.99 34.29 6.74
N ARG A 121 14.15 35.25 7.14
CA ARG A 121 12.82 34.97 7.70
C ARG A 121 11.91 34.26 6.69
N LEU A 122 11.87 34.73 5.45
CA LEU A 122 11.09 34.10 4.37
C LEU A 122 11.54 32.65 4.13
N GLY A 123 12.85 32.41 4.08
CA GLY A 123 13.42 31.06 3.96
C GLY A 123 13.07 30.16 5.16
N LYS A 124 13.06 30.71 6.38
CA LYS A 124 12.66 29.97 7.58
C LYS A 124 11.18 29.56 7.57
N ILE A 125 10.29 30.44 7.11
CA ILE A 125 8.85 30.14 6.95
C ILE A 125 8.68 28.96 5.99
N ASN A 126 9.28 29.05 4.80
CA ASN A 126 9.23 27.99 3.78
C ASN A 126 9.77 26.65 4.29
N ARG A 127 10.94 26.68 4.93
CA ARG A 127 11.58 25.46 5.45
C ARG A 127 10.75 24.82 6.57
N THR A 128 10.14 25.61 7.45
CA THR A 128 9.23 25.10 8.48
C THR A 128 7.99 24.46 7.86
N ALA A 129 7.42 25.07 6.82
CA ALA A 129 6.30 24.51 6.08
C ALA A 129 6.65 23.17 5.41
N MET A 130 7.84 23.07 4.79
CA MET A 130 8.35 21.81 4.23
C MET A 130 8.49 20.71 5.30
N GLU A 131 9.03 21.03 6.48
CA GLU A 131 9.16 20.06 7.57
C GLU A 131 7.79 19.58 8.09
N ILE A 132 6.79 20.45 8.17
CA ILE A 132 5.43 20.07 8.55
C ILE A 132 4.80 19.17 7.48
N ALA A 133 4.96 19.51 6.21
CA ALA A 133 4.48 18.73 5.09
C ALA A 133 5.13 17.34 5.03
N ASP A 134 6.46 17.25 5.20
CA ASP A 134 7.21 15.98 5.26
C ASP A 134 6.76 15.11 6.43
N ARG A 135 6.59 15.68 7.63
CA ARG A 135 6.07 14.92 8.79
C ARG A 135 4.67 14.36 8.51
N LYS A 136 3.79 15.14 7.89
CA LYS A 136 2.45 14.69 7.52
C LYS A 136 2.50 13.60 6.45
N ALA A 137 3.40 13.72 5.48
CA ALA A 137 3.67 12.70 4.47
C ALA A 137 4.09 11.37 5.10
N ARG A 138 5.07 11.41 6.01
CA ARG A 138 5.58 10.22 6.71
C ARG A 138 4.51 9.55 7.57
N GLN A 139 3.67 10.34 8.25
CA GLN A 139 2.58 9.78 9.06
C GLN A 139 1.53 9.06 8.19
N LEU A 140 1.13 9.65 7.07
CA LEU A 140 0.24 9.01 6.10
C LEU A 140 0.91 7.76 5.48
N GLY A 141 2.21 7.86 5.19
CA GLY A 141 3.09 6.77 4.76
C GLY A 141 3.04 5.56 5.68
N ASN A 142 3.40 5.77 6.94
CA ASN A 142 3.45 4.73 7.96
C ASN A 142 2.06 4.14 8.25
N GLY A 143 1.02 4.96 8.30
CA GLY A 143 -0.35 4.49 8.48
C GLY A 143 -0.83 3.60 7.32
N GLY A 144 -0.52 3.99 6.09
CA GLY A 144 -0.81 3.19 4.89
C GLY A 144 -0.07 1.85 4.89
N ALA A 145 1.22 1.85 5.26
CA ALA A 145 2.03 0.63 5.34
C ALA A 145 1.46 -0.38 6.36
N TRP A 146 1.09 0.07 7.56
CA TRP A 146 0.43 -0.78 8.55
C TRP A 146 -0.91 -1.33 8.07
N GLY A 147 -1.67 -0.53 7.30
CA GLY A 147 -2.90 -0.99 6.64
C GLY A 147 -2.65 -2.17 5.70
N VAL A 148 -1.62 -2.10 4.87
CA VAL A 148 -1.24 -3.19 3.95
C VAL A 148 -0.81 -4.45 4.72
N VAL A 149 0.00 -4.30 5.79
CA VAL A 149 0.44 -5.42 6.64
C VAL A 149 -0.77 -6.13 7.28
N PHE A 150 -1.74 -5.36 7.79
CA PHE A 150 -2.95 -5.92 8.39
C PHE A 150 -3.81 -6.66 7.35
N MET A 151 -3.95 -6.09 6.15
CA MET A 151 -4.69 -6.70 5.06
C MET A 151 -4.03 -8.00 4.59
N ALA A 152 -2.70 -7.99 4.40
CA ALA A 152 -1.93 -9.18 4.05
C ALA A 152 -2.05 -10.29 5.11
N SER A 153 -1.96 -9.92 6.39
CA SER A 153 -2.13 -10.86 7.52
C SER A 153 -3.52 -11.50 7.53
N THR A 154 -4.55 -10.72 7.23
CA THR A 154 -5.94 -11.20 7.14
C THR A 154 -6.11 -12.19 5.98
N VAL A 155 -5.60 -11.86 4.79
CA VAL A 155 -5.67 -12.76 3.63
C VAL A 155 -4.88 -14.05 3.87
N PHE A 156 -3.72 -13.95 4.53
CA PHE A 156 -2.93 -15.11 4.91
C PHE A 156 -3.70 -16.03 5.88
N LEU A 157 -4.34 -15.47 6.91
CA LEU A 157 -5.20 -16.22 7.84
C LEU A 157 -6.36 -16.92 7.12
N VAL A 158 -7.06 -16.20 6.24
CA VAL A 158 -8.16 -16.78 5.45
C VAL A 158 -7.65 -17.90 4.54
N GLY A 159 -6.50 -17.71 3.89
CA GLY A 159 -5.85 -18.74 3.07
C GLY A 159 -5.48 -19.99 3.87
N MET A 160 -4.95 -19.82 5.09
CA MET A 160 -4.61 -20.93 5.98
C MET A 160 -5.87 -21.72 6.40
N LEU A 161 -6.96 -21.03 6.76
CA LEU A 161 -8.24 -21.67 7.08
C LEU A 161 -8.82 -22.41 5.88
N PHE A 162 -8.73 -21.83 4.69
CA PHE A 162 -9.16 -22.48 3.45
C PHE A 162 -8.35 -23.75 3.16
N MET A 163 -7.03 -23.69 3.29
CA MET A 163 -6.15 -24.86 3.08
C MET A 163 -6.51 -26.00 4.05
N ARG A 164 -6.70 -25.69 5.34
CA ARG A 164 -7.11 -26.66 6.35
C ARG A 164 -8.49 -27.25 6.06
N SER A 165 -9.42 -26.43 5.57
CA SER A 165 -10.75 -26.88 5.15
C SER A 165 -10.66 -27.82 3.94
N LEU A 166 -9.82 -27.50 2.95
CA LEU A 166 -9.63 -28.30 1.75
C LEU A 166 -9.01 -29.67 2.08
N GLU A 167 -7.99 -29.69 2.94
CA GLU A 167 -7.37 -30.93 3.42
C GLU A 167 -8.41 -31.84 4.10
N ARG A 168 -9.16 -31.30 5.07
CA ARG A 168 -10.13 -32.07 5.85
C ARG A 168 -11.35 -32.51 5.04
N ASN A 169 -11.85 -31.67 4.13
CA ASN A 169 -13.13 -31.90 3.45
C ASN A 169 -12.98 -32.50 2.05
N LEU A 170 -11.79 -32.50 1.46
CA LEU A 170 -11.55 -33.07 0.13
C LEU A 170 -10.37 -34.04 0.10
N VAL A 171 -9.18 -33.63 0.54
CA VAL A 171 -7.96 -34.44 0.37
C VAL A 171 -8.03 -35.72 1.20
N THR A 172 -8.29 -35.61 2.50
CA THR A 172 -8.38 -36.77 3.40
C THR A 172 -9.50 -37.73 2.98
N PRO A 173 -10.71 -37.26 2.64
CA PRO A 173 -11.75 -38.15 2.15
C PRO A 173 -11.42 -38.89 0.85
N LEU A 174 -10.79 -38.20 -0.10
CA LEU A 174 -10.39 -38.80 -1.37
C LEU A 174 -9.29 -39.85 -1.16
N ALA A 175 -8.33 -39.56 -0.28
CA ALA A 175 -7.28 -40.48 0.12
C ALA A 175 -7.85 -41.74 0.80
N GLU A 176 -8.85 -41.57 1.68
CA GLU A 176 -9.54 -42.69 2.33
C GLU A 176 -10.25 -43.58 1.29
N ILE A 177 -11.04 -42.99 0.39
CA ILE A 177 -11.72 -43.72 -0.71
C ILE A 177 -10.69 -44.50 -1.55
N HIS A 178 -9.59 -43.85 -1.95
CA HIS A 178 -8.53 -44.50 -2.70
C HIS A 178 -7.90 -45.67 -1.93
N SER A 179 -7.71 -45.52 -0.62
CA SER A 179 -7.18 -46.58 0.25
C SER A 179 -8.11 -47.79 0.31
N VAL A 180 -9.43 -47.57 0.43
CA VAL A 180 -10.45 -48.64 0.51
C VAL A 180 -10.55 -49.39 -0.82
N ILE A 181 -10.61 -48.68 -1.95
CA ILE A 181 -10.63 -49.30 -3.28
C ILE A 181 -9.35 -50.13 -3.50
N SER A 182 -8.20 -49.59 -3.09
CA SER A 182 -6.91 -50.29 -3.22
C SER A 182 -6.79 -51.51 -2.28
N ALA A 183 -7.43 -51.48 -1.11
CA ALA A 183 -7.52 -52.62 -0.20
C ALA A 183 -8.43 -53.72 -0.76
N LEU A 184 -9.55 -53.33 -1.37
CA LEU A 184 -10.47 -54.26 -2.04
C LEU A 184 -9.78 -54.99 -3.20
N LYS A 185 -9.02 -54.27 -4.04
CA LYS A 185 -8.22 -54.86 -5.13
C LYS A 185 -7.17 -55.85 -4.62
N ARG A 186 -6.68 -55.68 -3.38
CA ARG A 186 -5.73 -56.58 -2.72
C ARG A 186 -6.40 -57.72 -1.94
N GLY A 187 -7.72 -57.90 -2.09
CA GLY A 187 -8.48 -58.99 -1.48
C GLY A 187 -9.05 -58.70 -0.09
N ASN A 188 -8.84 -57.51 0.47
CA ASN A 188 -9.44 -57.14 1.77
C ASN A 188 -10.87 -56.61 1.57
N THR A 189 -11.84 -57.52 1.54
CA THR A 189 -13.25 -57.23 1.26
C THR A 189 -13.99 -56.57 2.43
N ARG A 190 -13.43 -56.56 3.65
CA ARG A 190 -14.09 -55.98 4.83
C ARG A 190 -13.73 -54.51 5.10
N ARG A 191 -12.77 -53.94 4.38
CA ARG A 191 -12.40 -52.52 4.56
C ARG A 191 -13.55 -51.63 4.09
N ARG A 192 -13.96 -50.69 4.94
CA ARG A 192 -15.00 -49.67 4.69
C ARG A 192 -14.42 -48.29 4.90
N CYS A 193 -14.97 -47.27 4.25
CA CYS A 193 -14.56 -45.88 4.47
C CYS A 193 -15.02 -45.45 5.86
N THR A 194 -14.11 -44.87 6.64
CA THR A 194 -14.39 -44.39 8.00
C THR A 194 -13.79 -43.01 8.22
N GLY A 195 -14.45 -42.18 9.01
CA GLY A 195 -13.89 -40.90 9.43
C GLY A 195 -14.64 -40.28 10.59
N THR A 196 -13.92 -39.62 11.47
CA THR A 196 -14.47 -38.84 12.58
C THR A 196 -14.62 -37.38 12.17
N ASP A 197 -15.72 -36.74 12.56
CA ASP A 197 -15.96 -35.31 12.31
C ASP A 197 -15.95 -34.94 10.80
N LEU A 198 -16.57 -35.80 9.98
CA LEU A 198 -16.71 -35.60 8.53
C LEU A 198 -17.74 -34.49 8.22
N ALA A 199 -17.47 -33.70 7.18
CA ALA A 199 -18.50 -32.85 6.62
C ALA A 199 -19.70 -33.70 6.16
N LYS A 200 -20.93 -33.20 6.35
CA LYS A 200 -22.17 -33.95 6.06
C LYS A 200 -22.18 -34.57 4.67
N ASP A 201 -21.77 -33.83 3.65
CA ASP A 201 -21.74 -34.33 2.28
C ASP A 201 -20.73 -35.46 2.07
N VAL A 202 -19.58 -35.42 2.76
CA VAL A 202 -18.57 -36.48 2.68
C VAL A 202 -19.07 -37.74 3.37
N ALA A 203 -19.72 -37.59 4.52
CA ALA A 203 -20.32 -38.72 5.24
C ALA A 203 -21.38 -39.44 4.39
N VAL A 204 -22.20 -38.70 3.63
CA VAL A 204 -23.17 -39.27 2.69
C VAL A 204 -22.46 -40.10 1.62
N VAL A 205 -21.42 -39.55 0.97
CA VAL A 205 -20.66 -40.28 -0.06
C VAL A 205 -19.99 -41.53 0.50
N PHE A 206 -19.43 -41.47 1.71
CA PHE A 206 -18.82 -42.63 2.37
C PHE A 206 -19.85 -43.73 2.65
N ASN A 207 -21.02 -43.37 3.16
CA ASN A 207 -22.09 -44.32 3.45
C ASN A 207 -22.63 -44.96 2.17
N GLU A 208 -22.90 -44.17 1.12
CA GLU A 208 -23.35 -44.69 -0.18
C GLU A 208 -22.34 -45.66 -0.80
N LEU A 209 -21.03 -45.35 -0.69
CA LEU A 209 -19.97 -46.22 -1.17
C LEU A 209 -19.89 -47.52 -0.35
N ASN A 210 -19.98 -47.43 0.98
CA ASN A 210 -19.97 -48.60 1.86
C ASN A 210 -21.17 -49.52 1.58
N ASP A 211 -22.37 -48.95 1.45
CA ASP A 211 -23.60 -49.69 1.11
C ASP A 211 -23.48 -50.40 -0.25
N PHE A 212 -22.88 -49.74 -1.24
CA PHE A 212 -22.61 -50.34 -2.55
C PHE A 212 -21.63 -51.51 -2.46
N LEU A 213 -20.56 -51.38 -1.68
CA LEU A 213 -19.60 -52.46 -1.45
C LEU A 213 -20.24 -53.65 -0.74
N ASP A 214 -21.05 -53.40 0.29
CA ASP A 214 -21.75 -54.45 1.03
C ASP A 214 -22.69 -55.26 0.13
N LYS A 215 -23.49 -54.59 -0.70
CA LYS A 215 -24.41 -55.26 -1.63
C LYS A 215 -23.69 -56.16 -2.64
N ASN A 216 -22.56 -55.71 -3.20
CA ASN A 216 -21.82 -56.47 -4.21
C ASN A 216 -21.00 -57.64 -3.62
N ILE A 217 -20.54 -57.51 -2.38
CA ILE A 217 -19.84 -58.60 -1.70
C ILE A 217 -20.84 -59.69 -1.28
N VAL A 218 -22.04 -59.30 -0.83
CA VAL A 218 -23.11 -60.25 -0.53
C VAL A 218 -23.53 -61.02 -1.78
N SER A 219 -23.73 -60.34 -2.92
CA SER A 219 -24.16 -61.02 -4.17
C SER A 219 -23.11 -62.00 -4.72
N SER A 220 -21.81 -61.69 -4.61
CA SER A 220 -20.73 -62.59 -5.02
C SER A 220 -20.59 -63.80 -4.08
N THR A 221 -20.86 -63.63 -2.78
CA THR A 221 -20.87 -64.75 -1.81
C THR A 221 -22.03 -65.72 -2.07
N PHE A 222 -23.21 -65.22 -2.45
CA PHE A 222 -24.37 -66.06 -2.78
C PHE A 222 -24.23 -66.79 -4.13
N SER A 223 -23.65 -66.17 -5.15
CA SER A 223 -23.39 -66.85 -6.44
C SER A 223 -22.36 -67.98 -6.32
N THR A 224 -21.36 -67.83 -5.44
CA THR A 224 -20.34 -68.87 -5.23
C THR A 224 -20.91 -70.10 -4.51
N LYS A 225 -21.90 -69.93 -3.62
CA LYS A 225 -22.58 -71.04 -2.94
C LYS A 225 -23.55 -71.81 -3.84
N ASN A 226 -24.22 -71.14 -4.79
CA ASN A 226 -25.14 -71.80 -5.73
C ASN A 226 -24.46 -72.58 -6.86
N ASN A 227 -23.17 -72.36 -7.12
CA ASN A 227 -22.38 -73.15 -8.08
C ASN A 227 -21.66 -74.36 -7.46
N GLN A 228 -21.90 -74.66 -6.18
CA GLN A 228 -21.34 -75.82 -5.46
C GLN A 228 -22.41 -76.82 -4.98
N GLN A 229 -23.65 -76.69 -5.46
CA GLN A 229 -24.71 -77.71 -5.34
C GLN A 229 -24.99 -78.29 -6.73
#